data_AF-A0A2S3H2F2-F1
#
_entry.id   AF-A0A2S3H2F2-F1
#
_cell.length_a   1.000
_cell.length_b   1.000
_cell.length_c   1.000
_cell.angle_alpha   90.00
_cell.angle_beta   90.00
_cell.angle_gamma   90.00
#
_symmetry.space_group_name_H-M   'P 1'
#
loop_
_entity.id
_entity.type
_entity.pdbx_description
1 polymer ?
#
loop_
_entity_poly.entity_id
_entity_poly.type
_entity_poly.pdbx_seq_one_letter_code
_entity_poly.pdbx_strand_id
1 'polypeptide(L)'
;MECAAKGLAAEPCAGGVADRRCGSCGAVAYCSRAHQIIHWRVHKEECERFAEQMRRVNLLSQFPFTFLEPPALNHEFPSARCFFLQMFKLHQKGLWKSECICGSDVASAKDLSIAAEWNLQSSLCPCTEPENPVPAVLASWEDYYQWRSLPLHSPVAVLLHWPLTLYHCLQLYRLQTSKYDGQDTLCIHYLGPEKELLQLATFGELRALFPGVQIHIELVGPEVPKSRDGEVVNISRYARCSDESCCCKSSIGSEDSSCTAVRLKLWKGFYHERCSDIMKDSNPHLIVAPNAGVAAYPSWMPTIEIIRQTGIPAIFTDFCEEAAYLASCCISSITGQPLKIPIQVNPFRQPVAADNSALYLPCYSNCFIFGM
;
A
#
# COMPACT_ATOMS: atom_id res chain seq x y z
N MET A 1 0.32 23.15 -1.17
CA MET A 1 -0.47 22.77 -2.36
C MET A 1 -0.05 23.60 -3.55
N GLU A 2 0.05 22.96 -4.73
CA GLU A 2 0.28 23.67 -5.98
C GLU A 2 -1.01 24.34 -6.50
N CYS A 3 -0.86 25.37 -7.31
CA CYS A 3 -1.99 26.01 -7.98
C CYS A 3 -2.53 25.08 -9.09
N ALA A 4 -3.82 24.77 -9.09
CA ALA A 4 -4.43 23.87 -10.06
C ALA A 4 -4.41 24.41 -11.51
N ALA A 5 -4.16 25.70 -11.71
CA ALA A 5 -3.96 26.30 -13.04
C ALA A 5 -2.48 26.35 -13.49
N LYS A 6 -1.55 25.77 -12.72
CA LYS A 6 -0.12 25.79 -13.05
C LYS A 6 0.10 25.11 -14.41
N GLY A 7 0.76 25.83 -15.32
CA GLY A 7 0.98 25.37 -16.71
C GLY A 7 -0.18 25.62 -17.68
N LEU A 8 -1.35 26.09 -17.21
CA LEU A 8 -2.49 26.45 -18.07
C LEU A 8 -2.58 27.96 -18.35
N ALA A 9 -1.99 28.78 -17.48
CA ALA A 9 -1.97 30.23 -17.63
C ALA A 9 -0.68 30.71 -18.33
N ALA A 10 -0.79 31.75 -19.15
CA ALA A 10 0.37 32.42 -19.75
C ALA A 10 1.18 33.21 -18.71
N GLU A 11 0.51 33.73 -17.68
CA GLU A 11 1.17 34.36 -16.54
C GLU A 11 1.66 33.30 -15.55
N PRO A 12 2.89 33.43 -15.04
CA PRO A 12 3.43 32.49 -14.07
C PRO A 12 2.67 32.58 -12.75
N CYS A 13 2.64 31.47 -12.00
CA CYS A 13 2.16 31.49 -10.62
C CYS A 13 2.98 32.51 -9.82
N ALA A 14 2.32 33.34 -9.01
CA ALA A 14 2.92 34.45 -8.26
C ALA A 14 3.92 34.04 -7.15
N GLY A 15 4.53 32.86 -7.22
CA GLY A 15 5.48 32.34 -6.23
C GLY A 15 4.89 32.00 -4.85
N GLY A 16 3.62 32.33 -4.60
CA GLY A 16 2.91 32.09 -3.33
C GLY A 16 2.20 30.74 -3.25
N VAL A 17 1.88 30.33 -2.01
CA VAL A 17 1.09 29.13 -1.71
C VAL A 17 -0.32 29.27 -2.29
N ALA A 18 -0.83 28.21 -2.94
CA ALA A 18 -2.21 28.17 -3.40
C ALA A 18 -3.15 27.91 -2.21
N ASP A 19 -3.71 28.98 -1.64
CA ASP A 19 -4.56 28.98 -0.45
C ASP A 19 -6.06 29.12 -0.79
N ARG A 20 -6.41 29.68 -1.96
CA ARG A 20 -7.79 29.87 -2.39
C ARG A 20 -8.38 28.56 -2.90
N ARG A 21 -9.16 27.88 -2.08
CA ARG A 21 -9.90 26.69 -2.49
C ARG A 21 -11.09 27.01 -3.39
N CYS A 22 -11.45 26.08 -4.28
CA CYS A 22 -12.72 26.13 -4.97
C CYS A 22 -13.87 26.14 -3.96
N GLY A 23 -14.76 27.14 -4.01
CA GLY A 23 -15.84 27.29 -3.03
C GLY A 23 -16.95 26.23 -3.14
N SER A 24 -17.00 25.47 -4.24
CA SER A 24 -17.98 24.40 -4.43
C SER A 24 -17.45 23.06 -3.92
N CYS A 25 -16.34 22.58 -4.48
CA CYS A 25 -15.81 21.26 -4.14
C CYS A 25 -14.79 21.26 -3.01
N GLY A 26 -14.07 22.36 -2.77
CA GLY A 26 -12.99 22.43 -1.78
C GLY A 26 -11.71 21.65 -2.12
N ALA A 27 -11.70 20.84 -3.18
CA ALA A 27 -10.61 19.91 -3.49
C ALA A 27 -9.41 20.52 -4.23
N VAL A 28 -9.60 21.62 -4.99
CA VAL A 28 -8.54 22.28 -5.77
C VAL A 28 -8.20 23.66 -5.20
N ALA A 29 -6.96 24.10 -5.40
CA ALA A 29 -6.43 25.36 -4.87
C ALA A 29 -5.90 26.28 -5.96
N TYR A 30 -5.98 27.59 -5.74
CA TYR A 30 -5.52 28.61 -6.69
C TYR A 30 -4.70 29.68 -5.96
N CYS A 31 -3.67 30.22 -6.63
CA CYS A 31 -2.97 31.40 -6.12
C CYS A 31 -3.71 32.71 -6.45
N SER A 32 -4.63 32.70 -7.43
CA SER A 32 -5.38 33.89 -7.85
C SER A 32 -6.76 33.56 -8.44
N ARG A 33 -7.66 34.54 -8.46
CA ARG A 33 -8.98 34.42 -9.11
C ARG A 33 -8.87 34.25 -10.64
N ALA A 34 -7.87 34.87 -11.26
CA ALA A 34 -7.61 34.70 -12.69
C ALA A 34 -7.30 33.24 -13.04
N HIS A 35 -6.45 32.58 -12.23
CA HIS A 35 -6.13 31.16 -12.39
C HIS A 35 -7.33 30.26 -12.19
N GLN A 36 -8.21 30.59 -11.23
CA GLN A 36 -9.48 29.86 -11.08
C GLN A 36 -10.35 29.96 -12.34
N ILE A 37 -10.50 31.14 -12.93
CA ILE A 37 -11.30 31.33 -14.16
C ILE A 37 -10.72 30.55 -15.33
N ILE A 38 -9.40 30.52 -15.47
CA ILE A 38 -8.70 29.75 -16.51
C ILE A 38 -8.96 28.26 -16.33
N HIS A 39 -8.71 27.72 -15.13
CA HIS A 39 -8.88 26.30 -14.84
C HIS A 39 -10.35 25.85 -14.87
N TRP A 40 -11.31 26.75 -14.60
CA TRP A 40 -12.75 26.44 -14.59
C TRP A 40 -13.24 25.80 -15.90
N ARG A 41 -12.57 26.07 -17.03
CA ARG A 41 -12.89 25.45 -18.32
C ARG A 41 -12.80 23.92 -18.31
N VAL A 42 -11.93 23.37 -17.48
CA VAL A 42 -11.73 21.93 -17.28
C VAL A 42 -12.40 21.49 -15.99
N HIS A 43 -12.10 22.18 -14.88
CA HIS A 43 -12.55 21.80 -13.54
C HIS A 43 -14.07 21.69 -13.39
N LYS A 44 -14.86 22.47 -14.14
CA LYS A 44 -16.33 22.42 -14.07
C LYS A 44 -16.90 21.00 -14.28
N GLU A 45 -16.22 20.15 -15.04
CA GLU A 45 -16.64 18.77 -15.35
C GLU A 45 -16.30 17.79 -14.21
N GLU A 46 -15.38 18.18 -13.33
CA GLU A 46 -14.90 17.37 -12.20
C GLU A 46 -15.43 17.88 -10.85
N CYS A 47 -15.89 19.14 -10.81
CA CYS A 47 -16.20 19.86 -9.58
C CYS A 47 -17.25 19.15 -8.72
N GLU A 48 -18.33 18.68 -9.35
CA GLU A 48 -19.37 17.93 -8.66
C GLU A 48 -18.84 16.62 -8.07
N ARG A 49 -18.12 15.83 -8.87
CA ARG A 49 -17.47 14.58 -8.42
C ARG A 49 -16.53 14.83 -7.24
N PHE A 50 -15.69 15.86 -7.32
CA PHE A 50 -14.79 16.22 -6.21
C PHE A 50 -15.56 16.65 -4.96
N ALA A 51 -16.70 17.35 -5.11
CA ALA A 51 -17.52 17.72 -3.97
C ALA A 51 -18.08 16.47 -3.27
N GLU A 52 -18.49 15.43 -4.02
CA GLU A 52 -18.93 14.16 -3.45
C GLU A 52 -17.80 13.44 -2.70
N GLN A 53 -16.63 13.33 -3.31
CA GLN A 53 -15.46 12.70 -2.69
C GLN A 53 -15.05 13.46 -1.41
N MET A 54 -15.11 14.79 -1.42
CA MET A 54 -14.82 15.62 -0.25
C MET A 54 -15.84 15.44 0.89
N ARG A 55 -17.07 15.02 0.62
CA ARG A 55 -18.04 14.67 1.71
C ARG A 55 -17.60 13.43 2.48
N ARG A 56 -16.76 12.56 1.91
CA ARG A 56 -16.28 11.32 2.55
C ARG A 56 -15.01 11.51 3.38
N VAL A 57 -14.45 12.73 3.45
CA VAL A 57 -13.20 13.02 4.19
C VAL A 57 -13.22 12.48 5.62
N ASN A 58 -14.29 12.76 6.35
CA ASN A 58 -14.40 12.34 7.76
C ASN A 58 -14.48 10.82 7.92
N LEU A 59 -15.07 10.11 6.96
CA LEU A 59 -15.11 8.64 6.97
C LEU A 59 -13.72 8.06 6.71
N LEU A 60 -12.96 8.65 5.77
CA LEU A 60 -11.63 8.17 5.38
C LEU A 60 -10.57 8.42 6.46
N SER A 61 -10.76 9.43 7.31
CA SER A 61 -9.85 9.73 8.42
C SER A 61 -10.18 9.00 9.73
N GLN A 62 -11.28 8.23 9.78
CA GLN A 62 -11.62 7.43 10.95
C GLN A 62 -10.73 6.19 11.03
N PHE A 63 -9.92 6.14 12.08
CA PHE A 63 -9.07 5.02 12.47
C PHE A 63 -9.14 4.85 13.98
N PRO A 64 -8.90 3.63 14.50
CA PRO A 64 -8.97 3.37 15.94
C PRO A 64 -7.72 3.81 16.71
N PHE A 65 -6.75 4.40 16.03
CA PHE A 65 -5.41 4.60 16.57
C PHE A 65 -5.29 5.87 17.39
N THR A 66 -4.72 5.75 18.59
CA THR A 66 -4.46 6.90 19.47
C THR A 66 -3.19 7.66 19.07
N PHE A 67 -2.36 7.11 18.18
CA PHE A 67 -1.12 7.74 17.72
C PHE A 67 -1.30 8.76 16.58
N LEU A 68 -2.53 8.93 16.09
CA LEU A 68 -2.83 9.81 14.97
C LEU A 68 -3.09 11.27 15.38
N GLU A 69 -3.10 11.56 16.68
CA GLU A 69 -3.23 12.94 17.16
C GLU A 69 -2.02 13.75 16.66
N PRO A 70 -2.23 14.79 15.83
CA PRO A 70 -1.13 15.55 15.26
C PRO A 70 -0.44 16.31 16.38
N PRO A 71 0.86 16.10 16.61
CA PRO A 71 1.58 16.98 17.51
C PRO A 71 1.83 18.28 16.75
N ALA A 72 1.81 19.40 17.47
CA ALA A 72 2.06 20.72 16.88
C ALA A 72 3.35 20.67 16.04
N LEU A 73 3.28 21.13 14.78
CA LEU A 73 4.43 21.17 13.88
C LEU A 73 5.54 22.01 14.52
N ASN A 74 6.59 21.34 15.01
CA ASN A 74 7.83 21.98 15.39
C ASN A 74 8.73 22.11 14.15
N HIS A 75 9.38 23.27 14.00
CA HIS A 75 10.28 23.59 12.88
C HIS A 75 11.56 22.72 12.82
N GLU A 76 11.72 21.75 13.72
CA GLU A 76 12.91 20.89 13.83
C GLU A 76 12.93 19.73 12.83
N PHE A 77 11.79 19.31 12.26
CA PHE A 77 11.72 18.14 11.39
C PHE A 77 11.40 18.47 9.93
N PRO A 78 12.04 17.79 8.94
CA PRO A 78 11.84 18.07 7.52
C PRO A 78 10.43 17.80 6.99
N SER A 79 9.67 16.91 7.64
CA SER A 79 8.27 16.63 7.30
C SER A 79 7.49 16.10 8.51
N ALA A 80 6.15 16.15 8.41
CA ALA A 80 5.25 15.56 9.40
C ALA A 80 5.53 14.05 9.59
N ARG A 81 5.92 13.36 8.52
CA ARG A 81 6.30 11.94 8.54
C ARG A 81 7.59 11.69 9.33
N CYS A 82 8.64 12.49 9.13
CA CYS A 82 9.89 12.35 9.89
C CYS A 82 9.62 12.59 11.40
N PHE A 83 8.79 13.59 11.71
CA PHE A 83 8.39 13.88 13.09
C PHE A 83 7.58 12.74 13.74
N PHE A 84 6.59 12.21 13.04
CA PHE A 84 5.81 11.05 13.49
C PHE A 84 6.73 9.87 13.83
N LEU A 85 7.64 9.49 12.92
CA LEU A 85 8.58 8.40 13.16
C LEU A 85 9.50 8.68 14.35
N GLN A 86 9.89 9.95 14.57
CA GLN A 86 10.74 10.33 15.69
C GLN A 86 10.03 10.19 17.05
N MET A 87 8.72 10.45 17.13
CA MET A 87 7.95 10.25 18.38
C MET A 87 8.07 8.82 18.91
N PHE A 88 8.15 7.85 18.00
CA PHE A 88 8.34 6.44 18.31
C PHE A 88 9.81 6.01 18.33
N LYS A 89 10.75 6.95 18.12
CA LYS A 89 12.20 6.68 17.94
C LYS A 89 12.51 5.70 16.81
N LEU A 90 11.67 5.67 15.77
CA LEU A 90 11.73 4.79 14.60
C LEU A 90 12.34 5.47 13.37
N HIS A 91 12.53 6.78 13.42
CA HIS A 91 13.08 7.57 12.32
C HIS A 91 14.42 6.98 11.83
N GLN A 92 14.50 6.66 10.52
CA GLN A 92 15.66 6.05 9.86
C GLN A 92 16.12 4.68 10.43
N LYS A 93 15.22 3.89 11.06
CA LYS A 93 15.55 2.58 11.63
C LYS A 93 14.79 1.42 10.98
N GLY A 94 15.48 0.29 10.82
CA GLY A 94 14.88 -1.00 10.44
C GLY A 94 13.89 -0.90 9.28
N LEU A 95 12.71 -1.52 9.46
CA LEU A 95 11.61 -1.52 8.48
C LEU A 95 11.03 -0.12 8.19
N TRP A 96 11.30 0.88 9.03
CA TRP A 96 10.72 2.21 8.98
C TRP A 96 11.52 3.18 8.10
N LYS A 97 12.71 2.77 7.65
CA LYS A 97 13.64 3.64 6.92
C LYS A 97 13.01 4.22 5.64
N SER A 98 12.23 3.43 4.91
CA SER A 98 11.52 3.82 3.68
C SER A 98 10.30 4.69 3.90
N GLU A 99 9.88 4.90 5.15
CA GLU A 99 8.72 5.75 5.45
C GLU A 99 9.04 7.24 5.36
N CYS A 100 10.31 7.62 5.24
CA CYS A 100 10.71 9.00 5.03
C CYS A 100 11.99 9.12 4.19
N ILE A 101 12.08 10.18 3.38
CA ILE A 101 13.23 10.47 2.50
C ILE A 101 14.27 11.41 3.13
N CYS A 102 14.09 11.77 4.41
CA CYS A 102 14.99 12.68 5.13
C CYS A 102 16.26 11.92 5.56
N GLY A 103 17.23 11.80 4.64
CA GLY A 103 18.54 11.18 4.86
C GLY A 103 19.32 11.03 3.54
N SER A 104 20.64 11.15 3.59
CA SER A 104 21.52 11.20 2.40
C SER A 104 21.98 9.83 1.88
N ASP A 105 21.73 8.72 2.59
CA ASP A 105 22.22 7.40 2.19
C ASP A 105 21.11 6.50 1.65
N VAL A 106 21.07 6.41 0.32
CA VAL A 106 20.62 5.23 -0.41
C VAL A 106 21.55 4.08 -0.01
N ALA A 107 21.34 3.54 1.18
CA ALA A 107 22.04 2.34 1.62
C ALA A 107 21.79 1.29 0.54
N SER A 108 22.89 0.73 0.03
CA SER A 108 22.91 -0.42 -0.86
C SER A 108 21.78 -1.38 -0.49
N ALA A 109 20.83 -1.58 -1.41
CA ALA A 109 19.65 -2.44 -1.24
C ALA A 109 19.98 -3.92 -0.93
N LYS A 110 21.26 -4.25 -0.70
CA LYS A 110 21.80 -5.59 -0.47
C LYS A 110 21.56 -6.12 0.95
N ASP A 111 21.42 -5.28 1.98
CA ASP A 111 21.41 -5.75 3.38
C ASP A 111 20.08 -5.59 4.15
N LEU A 112 19.03 -5.05 3.54
CA LEU A 112 17.86 -4.55 4.31
C LEU A 112 16.63 -5.46 4.34
N SER A 113 16.57 -6.55 3.58
CA SER A 113 15.29 -7.24 3.38
C SER A 113 14.97 -8.39 4.35
N ILE A 114 15.96 -9.06 4.93
CA ILE A 114 15.74 -10.30 5.72
C ILE A 114 16.07 -10.12 7.22
N ALA A 115 17.05 -9.28 7.57
CA ALA A 115 17.44 -9.03 8.96
C ALA A 115 16.70 -7.84 9.61
N ALA A 116 15.66 -7.32 8.96
CA ALA A 116 14.99 -6.11 9.41
C ALA A 116 14.16 -6.36 10.68
N GLU A 117 14.42 -5.54 11.70
CA GLU A 117 13.71 -5.56 12.97
C GLU A 117 12.58 -4.52 12.98
N TRP A 118 11.59 -4.76 13.83
CA TRP A 118 10.55 -3.78 14.13
C TRP A 118 11.10 -2.56 14.87
N ASN A 119 12.22 -2.67 15.57
CA ASN A 119 12.71 -1.64 16.50
C ASN A 119 11.65 -1.17 17.52
N LEU A 120 10.74 -2.07 17.87
CA LEU A 120 9.67 -1.89 18.84
C LEU A 120 9.75 -3.00 19.89
N GLN A 121 9.27 -2.73 21.10
CA GLN A 121 9.10 -3.74 22.14
C GLN A 121 8.16 -4.85 21.67
N SER A 122 8.32 -6.04 22.23
CA SER A 122 7.54 -7.24 21.88
C SER A 122 6.03 -7.04 22.06
N SER A 123 5.61 -6.23 23.03
CA SER A 123 4.20 -5.87 23.26
C SER A 123 3.61 -4.94 22.20
N LEU A 124 4.45 -4.34 21.35
CA LEU A 124 4.06 -3.37 20.32
C LEU A 124 4.21 -3.91 18.91
N CYS A 125 4.65 -5.14 18.68
CA CYS A 125 4.79 -5.67 17.33
C CYS A 125 4.50 -7.18 17.24
N PRO A 126 3.99 -7.65 16.10
CA PRO A 126 3.76 -9.07 15.87
C PRO A 126 5.10 -9.75 15.55
N CYS A 127 5.86 -10.08 16.60
CA CYS A 127 7.17 -10.75 16.48
C CYS A 127 7.11 -12.27 16.77
N THR A 128 5.93 -12.78 17.13
CA THR A 128 5.68 -14.19 17.47
C THR A 128 4.40 -14.69 16.79
N GLU A 129 4.14 -16.00 16.89
CA GLU A 129 2.85 -16.56 16.48
C GLU A 129 1.68 -15.93 17.28
N PRO A 130 0.48 -15.81 16.67
CA PRO A 130 -0.70 -15.33 17.38
C PRO A 130 -1.16 -16.34 18.44
N GLU A 131 -1.75 -15.86 19.53
CA GLU A 131 -2.26 -16.71 20.62
C GLU A 131 -3.50 -17.50 20.22
N ASN A 132 -4.31 -16.93 19.32
CA ASN A 132 -5.58 -17.51 18.87
C ASN A 132 -5.56 -17.73 17.35
N PRO A 133 -6.28 -18.74 16.83
CA PRO A 133 -6.48 -18.90 15.40
C PRO A 133 -7.04 -17.63 14.76
N VAL A 134 -6.69 -17.39 13.49
CA VAL A 134 -7.22 -16.25 12.74
C VAL A 134 -8.76 -16.34 12.68
N PRO A 135 -9.49 -15.24 12.98
CA PRO A 135 -10.93 -15.20 12.81
C PRO A 135 -11.35 -15.48 11.37
N ALA A 136 -12.58 -15.94 11.17
CA ALA A 136 -13.10 -16.21 9.83
C ALA A 136 -13.02 -14.98 8.91
N VAL A 137 -13.24 -13.79 9.48
CA VAL A 137 -13.10 -12.50 8.79
C VAL A 137 -12.48 -11.49 9.74
N LEU A 138 -11.40 -10.83 9.31
CA LEU A 138 -10.89 -9.59 9.89
C LEU A 138 -11.43 -8.43 9.04
N ALA A 139 -12.32 -7.60 9.58
CA ALA A 139 -13.02 -6.56 8.83
C ALA A 139 -12.44 -5.15 9.04
N SER A 140 -11.61 -4.97 10.07
CA SER A 140 -11.08 -3.66 10.46
C SER A 140 -9.72 -3.76 11.13
N TRP A 141 -9.05 -2.60 11.27
CA TRP A 141 -7.85 -2.48 12.09
C TRP A 141 -8.10 -2.84 13.57
N GLU A 142 -9.28 -2.56 14.12
CA GLU A 142 -9.63 -2.95 15.50
C GLU A 142 -9.62 -4.46 15.66
N ASP A 143 -10.25 -5.19 14.72
CA ASP A 143 -10.29 -6.65 14.74
C ASP A 143 -8.87 -7.25 14.69
N TYR A 144 -8.01 -6.71 13.81
CA TYR A 144 -6.63 -7.17 13.68
C TYR A 144 -5.82 -6.92 14.96
N TYR A 145 -5.92 -5.72 15.54
CA TYR A 145 -5.18 -5.37 16.77
C TYR A 145 -5.66 -6.20 17.96
N GLN A 146 -6.98 -6.41 18.07
CA GLN A 146 -7.55 -7.27 19.09
C GLN A 146 -7.07 -8.71 18.93
N TRP A 147 -7.10 -9.26 17.72
CA TRP A 147 -6.65 -10.63 17.45
C TRP A 147 -5.15 -10.82 17.73
N ARG A 148 -4.33 -9.82 17.37
CA ARG A 148 -2.87 -9.85 17.60
C ARG A 148 -2.46 -9.43 19.01
N SER A 149 -3.41 -9.16 19.90
CA SER A 149 -3.16 -8.63 21.25
C SER A 149 -2.26 -7.38 21.25
N LEU A 150 -2.45 -6.51 20.24
CA LEU A 150 -1.70 -5.26 20.09
C LEU A 150 -2.49 -4.07 20.63
N PRO A 151 -1.84 -3.14 21.35
CA PRO A 151 -2.50 -1.92 21.77
C PRO A 151 -2.64 -0.92 20.62
N LEU A 152 -3.71 -0.12 20.60
CA LEU A 152 -4.01 0.86 19.55
C LEU A 152 -3.02 2.03 19.43
N HIS A 153 -2.07 2.16 20.36
CA HIS A 153 -0.95 3.09 20.26
C HIS A 153 0.28 2.47 19.55
N SER A 154 0.28 1.18 19.24
CA SER A 154 1.33 0.57 18.42
C SER A 154 1.25 1.09 16.98
N PRO A 155 2.35 1.55 16.37
CA PRO A 155 2.33 2.15 15.03
C PRO A 155 2.38 1.13 13.89
N VAL A 156 2.33 -0.19 14.16
CA VAL A 156 2.61 -1.22 13.14
C VAL A 156 1.67 -1.23 11.94
N ALA A 157 0.47 -0.64 12.07
CA ALA A 157 -0.46 -0.46 10.95
C ALA A 157 0.14 0.37 9.79
N VAL A 158 1.14 1.20 10.09
CA VAL A 158 1.90 1.96 9.09
C VAL A 158 2.68 1.06 8.13
N LEU A 159 3.05 -0.16 8.55
CA LEU A 159 3.79 -1.12 7.74
C LEU A 159 2.94 -2.34 7.36
N LEU A 160 2.04 -2.77 8.25
CA LEU A 160 1.21 -3.95 8.06
C LEU A 160 0.05 -3.72 7.08
N HIS A 161 -0.20 -2.49 6.62
CA HIS A 161 -1.17 -2.27 5.56
C HIS A 161 -0.84 -3.08 4.29
N TRP A 162 0.44 -3.39 4.00
CA TRP A 162 0.81 -4.23 2.86
C TRP A 162 0.22 -5.66 2.95
N PRO A 163 0.59 -6.49 3.95
CA PRO A 163 0.03 -7.84 4.05
C PRO A 163 -1.48 -7.84 4.34
N LEU A 164 -2.02 -6.87 5.08
CA LEU A 164 -3.45 -6.84 5.39
C LEU A 164 -4.30 -6.38 4.20
N THR A 165 -3.77 -5.52 3.34
CA THR A 165 -4.40 -5.23 2.03
C THR A 165 -4.43 -6.51 1.19
N LEU A 166 -3.33 -7.27 1.13
CA LEU A 166 -3.30 -8.53 0.39
C LEU A 166 -4.30 -9.55 0.94
N TYR A 167 -4.42 -9.66 2.26
CA TYR A 167 -5.46 -10.45 2.92
C TYR A 167 -6.85 -10.03 2.45
N HIS A 168 -7.15 -8.73 2.46
CA HIS A 168 -8.45 -8.23 2.03
C HIS A 168 -8.72 -8.47 0.54
N CYS A 169 -7.72 -8.30 -0.34
CA CYS A 169 -7.82 -8.68 -1.76
C CYS A 169 -8.23 -10.15 -1.93
N LEU A 170 -7.65 -11.05 -1.14
CA LEU A 170 -7.97 -12.48 -1.19
C LEU A 170 -9.38 -12.78 -0.68
N GLN A 171 -9.86 -12.07 0.34
CA GLN A 171 -11.26 -12.19 0.77
C GLN A 171 -12.23 -11.77 -0.34
N LEU A 172 -11.96 -10.65 -1.02
CA LEU A 172 -12.76 -10.20 -2.16
C LEU A 172 -12.74 -11.22 -3.31
N TYR A 173 -11.57 -11.79 -3.60
CA TYR A 173 -11.42 -12.84 -4.60
C TYR A 173 -12.23 -14.10 -4.26
N ARG A 174 -12.19 -14.54 -3.00
CA ARG A 174 -12.96 -15.71 -2.53
C ARG A 174 -14.47 -15.50 -2.62
N LEU A 175 -14.95 -14.29 -2.32
CA LEU A 175 -16.37 -13.96 -2.47
C LEU A 175 -16.84 -14.00 -3.93
N GLN A 176 -15.94 -13.77 -4.89
CA GLN A 176 -16.26 -13.80 -6.32
C GLN A 176 -16.09 -15.18 -6.96
N THR A 177 -15.41 -16.12 -6.30
CA THR A 177 -15.10 -17.43 -6.87
C THR A 177 -15.79 -18.54 -6.08
N SER A 178 -16.60 -19.36 -6.76
CA SER A 178 -17.24 -20.54 -6.16
C SER A 178 -16.28 -21.73 -5.97
N LYS A 179 -14.98 -21.53 -6.23
CA LYS A 179 -13.98 -22.60 -6.18
C LYS A 179 -13.56 -22.87 -4.75
N TYR A 180 -13.63 -24.14 -4.36
CA TYR A 180 -13.20 -24.66 -3.07
C TYR A 180 -11.74 -24.28 -2.78
N ASP A 181 -11.51 -23.67 -1.62
CA ASP A 181 -10.26 -23.04 -1.14
C ASP A 181 -9.32 -24.05 -0.43
N GLY A 182 -9.41 -25.33 -0.79
CA GLY A 182 -8.56 -26.40 -0.24
C GLY A 182 -7.15 -26.42 -0.85
N GLN A 183 -6.60 -25.26 -1.20
CA GLN A 183 -5.28 -25.17 -1.83
C GLN A 183 -4.20 -25.06 -0.76
N ASP A 184 -3.28 -26.03 -0.76
CA ASP A 184 -2.08 -26.01 0.09
C ASP A 184 -1.11 -24.88 -0.32
N THR A 185 -1.28 -24.29 -1.51
CA THR A 185 -0.40 -23.26 -2.06
C THR A 185 -1.18 -22.13 -2.74
N LEU A 186 -0.87 -20.89 -2.38
CA LEU A 186 -1.41 -19.66 -2.94
C LEU A 186 -0.32 -18.88 -3.70
N CYS A 187 -0.40 -18.88 -5.04
CA CYS A 187 0.45 -18.07 -5.92
C CYS A 187 -0.19 -16.71 -6.23
N ILE A 188 0.53 -15.61 -5.98
CA ILE A 188 0.11 -14.23 -6.20
C ILE A 188 1.17 -13.51 -7.03
N HIS A 189 0.76 -12.75 -8.03
CA HIS A 189 1.65 -11.79 -8.66
C HIS A 189 1.41 -10.39 -8.07
N TYR A 190 2.43 -9.83 -7.44
CA TYR A 190 2.38 -8.51 -6.83
C TYR A 190 3.08 -7.51 -7.74
N LEU A 191 2.35 -6.53 -8.27
CA LEU A 191 2.87 -5.61 -9.29
C LEU A 191 3.23 -4.26 -8.69
N GLY A 192 4.34 -3.70 -9.15
CA GLY A 192 4.82 -2.37 -8.78
C GLY A 192 5.33 -2.22 -7.34
N PRO A 193 6.12 -3.16 -6.78
CA PRO A 193 6.68 -2.97 -5.45
C PRO A 193 7.69 -1.82 -5.43
N GLU A 194 7.57 -0.94 -4.44
CA GLU A 194 8.50 0.18 -4.22
C GLU A 194 9.05 0.10 -2.79
N LYS A 195 8.37 0.74 -1.83
CA LYS A 195 8.74 0.72 -0.41
C LYS A 195 8.76 -0.70 0.16
N GLU A 196 7.89 -1.54 -0.36
CA GLU A 196 7.74 -2.95 -0.02
C GLU A 196 9.06 -3.71 -0.18
N LEU A 197 9.90 -3.34 -1.15
CA LEU A 197 11.20 -3.98 -1.39
C LEU A 197 12.17 -3.85 -0.21
N LEU A 198 11.98 -2.82 0.63
CA LEU A 198 12.71 -2.56 1.87
C LEU A 198 11.96 -3.06 3.12
N GLN A 199 10.73 -3.55 2.94
CA GLN A 199 9.82 -3.98 4.00
C GLN A 199 9.36 -5.43 3.81
N LEU A 200 10.12 -6.24 3.06
CA LEU A 200 9.73 -7.62 2.73
C LEU A 200 9.40 -8.46 3.96
N ALA A 201 10.09 -8.27 5.10
CA ALA A 201 9.82 -9.01 6.33
C ALA A 201 8.39 -8.81 6.88
N THR A 202 7.70 -7.72 6.52
CA THR A 202 6.28 -7.49 6.90
C THR A 202 5.34 -8.52 6.28
N PHE A 203 5.67 -9.07 5.11
CA PHE A 203 4.92 -10.15 4.47
C PHE A 203 4.97 -11.46 5.26
N GLY A 204 5.86 -11.57 6.27
CA GLY A 204 5.84 -12.67 7.22
C GLY A 204 4.53 -12.79 8.01
N GLU A 205 3.77 -11.69 8.15
CA GLU A 205 2.45 -11.70 8.80
C GLU A 205 1.43 -12.55 8.05
N LEU A 206 1.62 -12.77 6.75
CA LEU A 206 0.74 -13.62 5.95
C LEU A 206 0.72 -15.09 6.44
N ARG A 207 1.77 -15.52 7.17
CA ARG A 207 1.82 -16.84 7.82
C ARG A 207 0.74 -16.99 8.88
N ALA A 208 0.49 -15.92 9.64
CA ALA A 208 -0.55 -15.87 10.66
C ALA A 208 -1.95 -15.75 10.02
N LEU A 209 -2.07 -15.01 8.91
CA LEU A 209 -3.34 -14.74 8.24
C LEU A 209 -3.84 -15.92 7.40
N PHE A 210 -2.95 -16.81 6.97
CA PHE A 210 -3.28 -18.01 6.19
C PHE A 210 -2.58 -19.25 6.76
N PRO A 211 -2.98 -19.70 7.96
CA PRO A 211 -2.37 -20.87 8.58
C PRO A 211 -2.54 -22.11 7.70
N GLY A 212 -1.45 -22.87 7.51
CA GLY A 212 -1.48 -24.10 6.70
C GLY A 212 -1.38 -23.90 5.18
N VAL A 213 -1.32 -22.66 4.70
CA VAL A 213 -1.16 -22.35 3.26
C VAL A 213 0.28 -21.89 2.97
N GLN A 214 0.92 -22.47 1.95
CA GLN A 214 2.17 -21.98 1.38
C GLN A 214 1.91 -20.77 0.50
N ILE A 215 2.57 -19.64 0.74
CA ILE A 215 2.32 -18.41 -0.01
C ILE A 215 3.51 -18.12 -0.90
N HIS A 216 3.25 -18.06 -2.20
CA HIS A 216 4.23 -17.69 -3.22
C HIS A 216 3.84 -16.34 -3.82
N ILE A 217 4.73 -15.36 -3.70
CA ILE A 217 4.52 -14.02 -4.25
C ILE A 217 5.63 -13.72 -5.24
N GLU A 218 5.25 -13.50 -6.50
CA GLU A 218 6.14 -13.01 -7.54
C GLU A 218 5.99 -11.49 -7.58
N LEU A 219 6.96 -10.76 -7.02
CA LEU A 219 6.99 -9.30 -6.97
C LEU A 219 7.64 -8.75 -8.25
N VAL A 220 6.87 -8.04 -9.07
CA VAL A 220 7.27 -7.62 -10.42
C VAL A 220 7.17 -6.13 -10.57
N GLY A 221 8.27 -5.45 -10.89
CA GLY A 221 8.21 -4.02 -11.17
C GLY A 221 9.52 -3.42 -11.66
N PRO A 222 9.45 -2.22 -12.28
CA PRO A 222 10.63 -1.52 -12.77
C PRO A 222 11.58 -1.10 -11.64
N GLU A 223 11.05 -0.83 -10.44
CA GLU A 223 11.83 -0.37 -9.28
C GLU A 223 12.59 -1.50 -8.56
N VAL A 224 12.38 -2.77 -8.93
CA VAL A 224 13.24 -3.86 -8.44
C VAL A 224 14.68 -3.58 -8.87
N PRO A 225 15.66 -3.52 -7.94
CA PRO A 225 17.05 -3.28 -8.28
C PRO A 225 17.58 -4.38 -9.19
N LYS A 226 18.37 -4.01 -10.21
CA LYS A 226 18.95 -4.99 -11.16
C LYS A 226 19.76 -6.07 -10.45
N SER A 227 20.41 -5.74 -9.34
CA SER A 227 21.18 -6.69 -8.53
C SER A 227 20.34 -7.72 -7.78
N ARG A 228 19.02 -7.50 -7.67
CA ARG A 228 18.06 -8.37 -6.98
C ARG A 228 17.09 -9.07 -7.96
N ASP A 229 17.26 -8.89 -9.27
CA ASP A 229 16.43 -9.59 -10.26
C ASP A 229 16.64 -11.10 -10.16
N GLY A 230 15.56 -11.85 -9.99
CA GLY A 230 15.56 -13.30 -9.77
C GLY A 230 15.84 -13.74 -8.33
N GLU A 231 16.08 -12.80 -7.39
CA GLU A 231 16.29 -13.12 -5.99
C GLU A 231 15.06 -13.81 -5.38
N VAL A 232 15.29 -14.88 -4.63
CA VAL A 232 14.26 -15.59 -3.86
C VAL A 232 14.51 -15.36 -2.37
N VAL A 233 13.52 -14.81 -1.69
CA VAL A 233 13.51 -14.56 -0.24
C VAL A 233 12.49 -15.49 0.41
N ASN A 234 12.94 -16.31 1.36
CA ASN A 234 12.05 -17.17 2.15
C ASN A 234 11.88 -16.58 3.54
N ILE A 235 10.64 -16.23 3.89
CA ILE A 235 10.28 -15.72 5.20
C ILE A 235 9.66 -16.86 5.99
N SER A 236 10.45 -17.44 6.89
CA SER A 236 10.05 -18.52 7.79
C SER A 236 9.81 -18.06 9.23
N ARG A 237 10.08 -16.79 9.52
CA ARG A 237 9.97 -16.18 10.86
C ARG A 237 9.46 -14.75 10.75
N TYR A 238 8.83 -14.25 11.81
CA TYR A 238 8.44 -12.86 11.92
C TYR A 238 9.65 -11.94 12.11
N ALA A 239 9.50 -10.67 11.72
CA ALA A 239 10.48 -9.64 12.05
C ALA A 239 10.64 -9.52 13.58
N ARG A 240 11.88 -9.35 14.04
CA ARG A 240 12.22 -9.37 15.47
C ARG A 240 11.82 -8.07 16.16
N CYS A 241 11.43 -8.16 17.44
CA CYS A 241 11.27 -6.99 18.32
C CYS A 241 12.64 -6.48 18.82
N SER A 242 12.64 -5.45 19.67
CA SER A 242 13.84 -4.90 20.30
C SER A 242 14.17 -5.52 21.67
N ASP A 243 13.30 -6.36 22.22
CA ASP A 243 13.50 -6.92 23.56
C ASP A 243 14.45 -8.11 23.53
N GLU A 244 15.58 -8.01 24.25
CA GLU A 244 16.63 -9.04 24.29
C GLU A 244 16.16 -10.37 24.88
N SER A 245 15.23 -10.32 25.83
CA SER A 245 14.66 -11.49 26.49
C SER A 245 13.49 -12.12 25.74
N CYS A 246 13.05 -11.54 24.61
CA CYS A 246 11.92 -12.05 23.85
C CYS A 246 12.28 -13.38 23.16
N CYS A 247 11.35 -14.32 23.13
CA CYS A 247 11.54 -15.61 22.46
C CYS A 247 11.83 -15.47 20.95
N CYS A 248 11.44 -14.36 20.31
CA CYS A 248 11.76 -14.10 18.90
C CYS A 248 13.27 -13.93 18.64
N LYS A 249 14.09 -13.70 19.68
CA LYS A 249 15.55 -13.61 19.61
C LYS A 249 16.24 -14.96 19.79
N SER A 250 15.55 -15.94 20.36
CA SER A 250 16.11 -17.26 20.56
C SER A 250 16.34 -17.96 19.21
N SER A 251 17.53 -18.55 19.05
CA SER A 251 17.85 -19.37 17.87
C SER A 251 17.09 -20.70 17.86
N ILE A 252 16.43 -21.05 18.97
CA ILE A 252 15.66 -22.28 19.17
C ILE A 252 14.25 -22.07 18.62
N GLY A 253 14.16 -21.89 17.31
CA GLY A 253 12.98 -22.40 16.62
C GLY A 253 13.19 -23.90 16.53
N SER A 254 12.28 -24.69 17.09
CA SER A 254 12.20 -26.11 16.77
C SER A 254 12.41 -26.30 15.26
N GLU A 255 13.12 -27.36 14.89
CA GLU A 255 13.08 -27.92 13.53
C GLU A 255 11.67 -28.48 13.23
N ASP A 256 10.62 -27.74 13.59
CA ASP A 256 9.25 -28.04 13.18
C ASP A 256 9.17 -27.73 11.69
N SER A 257 9.37 -28.81 10.96
CA SER A 257 9.26 -28.96 9.50
C SER A 257 7.83 -28.70 8.98
N SER A 258 7.01 -27.94 9.72
CA SER A 258 5.60 -27.60 9.40
C SER A 258 5.32 -26.10 9.36
N CYS A 259 6.31 -25.22 9.53
CA CYS A 259 6.10 -23.78 9.34
C CYS A 259 5.86 -23.45 7.87
N THR A 260 4.65 -23.02 7.52
CA THR A 260 4.35 -22.49 6.19
C THR A 260 5.20 -21.25 5.94
N ALA A 261 6.07 -21.36 4.93
CA ALA A 261 6.97 -20.29 4.53
C ALA A 261 6.26 -19.37 3.53
N VAL A 262 6.53 -18.07 3.64
CA VAL A 262 6.18 -17.10 2.59
C VAL A 262 7.41 -16.98 1.68
N ARG A 263 7.27 -17.41 0.43
CA ARG A 263 8.32 -17.30 -0.59
C ARG A 263 8.03 -16.09 -1.46
N LEU A 264 8.99 -15.18 -1.51
CA LEU A 264 8.95 -14.00 -2.35
C LEU A 264 10.02 -14.14 -3.44
N LYS A 265 9.66 -13.90 -4.71
CA LYS A 265 10.63 -13.85 -5.81
C LYS A 265 10.53 -12.51 -6.52
N LEU A 266 11.67 -11.88 -6.75
CA LEU A 266 11.74 -10.52 -7.28
C LEU A 266 12.03 -10.53 -8.78
N TRP A 267 11.32 -9.69 -9.53
CA TRP A 267 11.48 -9.56 -10.97
C TRP A 267 11.57 -8.10 -11.37
N LYS A 268 12.70 -7.73 -11.98
CA LYS A 268 12.88 -6.42 -12.59
C LYS A 268 12.23 -6.37 -13.96
N GLY A 269 11.45 -5.31 -14.19
CA GLY A 269 10.84 -5.00 -15.48
C GLY A 269 9.34 -4.84 -15.36
N PHE A 270 8.70 -4.47 -16.47
CA PHE A 270 7.25 -4.36 -16.47
C PHE A 270 6.60 -5.73 -16.54
N TYR A 271 5.42 -5.86 -15.94
CA TYR A 271 4.71 -7.14 -15.91
C TYR A 271 4.44 -7.69 -17.31
N HIS A 272 4.07 -6.84 -18.27
CA HIS A 272 3.82 -7.24 -19.66
C HIS A 272 5.05 -7.76 -20.40
N GLU A 273 6.26 -7.47 -19.93
CA GLU A 273 7.51 -7.97 -20.50
C GLU A 273 7.93 -9.29 -19.84
N ARG A 274 7.62 -9.46 -18.55
CA ARG A 274 8.06 -10.60 -17.75
C ARG A 274 7.00 -11.70 -17.60
N CYS A 275 5.73 -11.44 -17.89
CA CYS A 275 4.62 -12.35 -17.60
C CYS A 275 4.85 -13.76 -18.18
N SER A 276 5.35 -13.83 -19.42
CA SER A 276 5.61 -15.10 -20.11
C SER A 276 6.74 -15.90 -19.47
N ASP A 277 7.70 -15.24 -18.81
CA ASP A 277 8.77 -15.91 -18.06
C ASP A 277 8.28 -16.38 -16.69
N ILE A 278 7.50 -15.54 -16.01
CA ILE A 278 7.00 -15.82 -14.66
C ILE A 278 6.00 -16.98 -14.68
N MET A 279 5.10 -17.00 -15.68
CA MET A 279 4.06 -18.02 -15.81
C MET A 279 4.57 -19.39 -16.30
N LYS A 280 5.87 -19.55 -16.61
CA LYS A 280 6.44 -20.86 -16.99
C LYS A 280 6.36 -21.86 -15.84
N ASP A 281 6.57 -21.39 -14.61
CA ASP A 281 6.65 -22.25 -13.43
C ASP A 281 5.26 -22.50 -12.81
N SER A 282 4.41 -21.47 -12.74
CA SER A 282 3.05 -21.58 -12.21
C SER A 282 2.17 -20.41 -12.64
N ASN A 283 0.87 -20.63 -12.81
CA ASN A 283 -0.10 -19.56 -13.00
C ASN A 283 -0.51 -18.97 -11.64
N PRO A 284 -0.60 -17.63 -11.51
CA PRO A 284 -1.10 -17.01 -10.29
C PRO A 284 -2.59 -17.25 -10.14
N HIS A 285 -3.05 -17.30 -8.89
CA HIS A 285 -4.48 -17.29 -8.57
C HIS A 285 -5.05 -15.88 -8.60
N LEU A 286 -4.21 -14.89 -8.25
CA LEU A 286 -4.58 -13.49 -8.12
C LEU A 286 -3.41 -12.60 -8.52
N ILE A 287 -3.72 -11.51 -9.22
CA ILE A 287 -2.80 -10.38 -9.45
C ILE A 287 -3.20 -9.26 -8.50
N VAL A 288 -2.24 -8.69 -7.78
CA VAL A 288 -2.47 -7.53 -6.89
C VAL A 288 -1.51 -6.42 -7.26
N ALA A 289 -2.04 -5.21 -7.44
CA ALA A 289 -1.26 -4.02 -7.79
C ALA A 289 -1.57 -2.87 -6.82
N PRO A 290 -0.84 -2.77 -5.70
CA PRO A 290 -1.09 -1.74 -4.71
C PRO A 290 -0.61 -0.37 -5.18
N ASN A 291 -1.37 0.67 -4.86
CA ASN A 291 -1.08 2.07 -5.25
C ASN A 291 -0.76 2.21 -6.74
N ALA A 292 -1.52 1.52 -7.60
CA ALA A 292 -1.13 1.26 -8.98
C ALA A 292 -0.95 2.55 -9.80
N GLY A 293 -1.76 3.58 -9.57
CA GLY A 293 -1.72 4.78 -10.38
C GLY A 293 -1.98 4.49 -11.86
N VAL A 294 -2.96 3.62 -12.17
CA VAL A 294 -3.21 3.14 -13.54
C VAL A 294 -3.42 4.29 -14.53
N ALA A 295 -4.13 5.34 -14.10
CA ALA A 295 -4.37 6.53 -14.91
C ALA A 295 -3.17 7.50 -14.97
N ALA A 296 -2.21 7.36 -14.05
CA ALA A 296 -1.05 8.24 -13.97
C ALA A 296 0.11 7.77 -14.88
N TYR A 297 0.24 6.46 -15.12
CA TYR A 297 1.37 5.89 -15.86
C TYR A 297 0.92 5.13 -17.12
N PRO A 298 1.26 5.64 -18.33
CA PRO A 298 0.90 4.98 -19.59
C PRO A 298 1.43 3.55 -19.74
N SER A 299 2.50 3.20 -19.03
CA SER A 299 3.07 1.84 -18.99
C SER A 299 2.10 0.78 -18.47
N TRP A 300 1.00 1.15 -17.82
CA TRP A 300 -0.04 0.22 -17.41
C TRP A 300 -0.85 -0.34 -18.57
N MET A 301 -1.02 0.39 -19.68
CA MET A 301 -1.87 -0.04 -20.79
C MET A 301 -1.56 -1.47 -21.29
N PRO A 302 -0.32 -1.81 -21.70
CA PRO A 302 0.03 -3.18 -22.08
C PRO A 302 -0.12 -4.21 -20.96
N THR A 303 0.09 -3.81 -19.69
CA THR A 303 -0.14 -4.68 -18.52
C THR A 303 -1.62 -5.03 -18.37
N ILE A 304 -2.53 -4.05 -18.46
CA ILE A 304 -3.97 -4.26 -18.37
C ILE A 304 -4.47 -5.14 -19.54
N GLU A 305 -3.92 -4.97 -20.74
CA GLU A 305 -4.24 -5.84 -21.88
C GLU A 305 -3.87 -7.30 -21.65
N ILE A 306 -2.70 -7.57 -21.07
CA ILE A 306 -2.28 -8.94 -20.72
C ILE A 306 -3.11 -9.53 -19.59
N ILE A 307 -3.44 -8.75 -18.57
CA ILE A 307 -4.36 -9.20 -17.50
C ILE A 307 -5.71 -9.59 -18.11
N ARG A 308 -6.26 -8.77 -19.02
CA ARG A 308 -7.49 -9.08 -19.75
C ARG A 308 -7.38 -10.37 -20.56
N GLN A 309 -6.28 -10.56 -21.30
CA GLN A 309 -6.06 -11.73 -22.15
C GLN A 309 -5.90 -13.03 -21.36
N THR A 310 -5.20 -12.97 -20.23
CA THR A 310 -4.97 -14.13 -19.37
C THR A 310 -6.20 -14.51 -18.53
N GLY A 311 -7.10 -13.55 -18.28
CA GLY A 311 -8.32 -13.77 -17.51
C GLY A 311 -8.09 -14.03 -16.02
N ILE A 312 -6.86 -13.82 -15.54
CA ILE A 312 -6.52 -13.92 -14.12
C ILE A 312 -7.16 -12.73 -13.39
N PRO A 313 -7.89 -12.96 -12.29
CA PRO A 313 -8.47 -11.86 -11.51
C PRO A 313 -7.37 -10.91 -11.01
N ALA A 314 -7.61 -9.61 -11.19
CA ALA A 314 -6.67 -8.57 -10.79
C ALA A 314 -7.34 -7.55 -9.89
N ILE A 315 -6.69 -7.24 -8.77
CA ILE A 315 -7.15 -6.28 -7.77
C ILE A 315 -6.10 -5.18 -7.62
N PHE A 316 -6.56 -3.94 -7.65
CA PHE A 316 -5.74 -2.74 -7.61
C PHE A 316 -6.10 -1.95 -6.36
N THR A 317 -5.16 -1.15 -5.87
CA THR A 317 -5.47 -0.08 -4.92
C THR A 317 -4.94 1.26 -5.39
N ASP A 318 -5.52 2.34 -4.87
CA ASP A 318 -5.06 3.71 -5.12
C ASP A 318 -5.17 4.59 -3.88
N PHE A 319 -4.43 5.71 -3.90
CA PHE A 319 -4.29 6.61 -2.75
C PHE A 319 -5.56 7.39 -2.39
N CYS A 320 -6.37 7.73 -3.39
CA CYS A 320 -7.58 8.53 -3.21
C CYS A 320 -8.67 8.09 -4.20
N GLU A 321 -9.89 8.54 -3.94
CA GLU A 321 -11.06 8.13 -4.71
C GLU A 321 -10.96 8.57 -6.17
N GLU A 322 -10.40 9.75 -6.42
CA GLU A 322 -10.23 10.26 -7.79
C GLU A 322 -9.24 9.42 -8.59
N ALA A 323 -8.12 9.02 -7.99
CA ALA A 323 -7.17 8.14 -8.66
C ALA A 323 -7.81 6.79 -9.01
N ALA A 324 -8.58 6.21 -8.10
CA ALA A 324 -9.33 4.98 -8.34
C ALA A 324 -10.41 5.14 -9.43
N TYR A 325 -11.13 6.27 -9.46
CA TYR A 325 -12.11 6.59 -10.48
C TYR A 325 -11.46 6.67 -11.88
N LEU A 326 -10.37 7.43 -12.00
CA LEU A 326 -9.64 7.56 -13.26
C LEU A 326 -9.06 6.21 -13.70
N ALA A 327 -8.51 5.43 -12.77
CA ALA A 327 -8.05 4.07 -13.03
C ALA A 327 -9.19 3.18 -13.57
N SER A 328 -10.38 3.26 -12.97
CA SER A 328 -11.58 2.55 -13.46
C SER A 328 -11.93 2.96 -14.89
N CYS A 329 -11.90 4.25 -15.22
CA CYS A 329 -12.15 4.71 -16.59
C CYS A 329 -11.13 4.13 -17.56
N CYS A 330 -9.83 4.18 -17.23
CA CYS A 330 -8.76 3.61 -18.06
C CYS A 330 -8.94 2.11 -18.27
N ILE A 331 -9.18 1.35 -17.20
CA ILE A 331 -9.38 -0.10 -17.27
C ILE A 331 -10.60 -0.42 -18.14
N SER A 332 -11.73 0.27 -17.94
CA SER A 332 -12.93 0.03 -18.75
C SER A 332 -12.75 0.40 -20.21
N SER A 333 -12.01 1.48 -20.53
CA SER A 333 -11.67 1.83 -21.91
C SER A 333 -10.78 0.78 -22.58
N ILE A 334 -9.78 0.24 -21.87
CA ILE A 334 -8.86 -0.78 -22.42
C ILE A 334 -9.56 -2.15 -22.56
N THR A 335 -10.40 -2.50 -21.59
CA THR A 335 -10.99 -3.84 -21.52
C THR A 335 -12.33 -3.96 -22.21
N GLY A 336 -13.04 -2.84 -22.41
CA GLY A 336 -14.43 -2.82 -22.86
C GLY A 336 -15.40 -3.39 -21.83
N GLN A 337 -14.99 -3.56 -20.56
CA GLN A 337 -15.79 -4.15 -19.49
C GLN A 337 -15.81 -3.25 -18.24
N PRO A 338 -16.92 -3.23 -17.48
CA PRO A 338 -16.93 -2.58 -16.17
C PRO A 338 -16.04 -3.36 -15.18
N LEU A 339 -15.66 -2.71 -14.08
CA LEU A 339 -14.98 -3.39 -12.97
C LEU A 339 -15.83 -4.53 -12.40
N LYS A 340 -15.19 -5.67 -12.10
CA LYS A 340 -15.84 -6.78 -11.38
C LYS A 340 -15.95 -6.51 -9.89
N ILE A 341 -14.95 -5.82 -9.32
CA ILE A 341 -14.98 -5.35 -7.93
C ILE A 341 -15.13 -3.83 -7.99
N PRO A 342 -16.26 -3.26 -7.56
CA PRO A 342 -16.46 -1.81 -7.56
C PRO A 342 -15.47 -1.13 -6.61
N ILE A 343 -15.22 0.16 -6.86
CA ILE A 343 -14.37 0.98 -5.99
C ILE A 343 -14.98 1.02 -4.59
N GLN A 344 -14.21 0.59 -3.60
CA GLN A 344 -14.58 0.62 -2.19
C GLN A 344 -13.38 0.99 -1.31
N VAL A 345 -13.65 1.39 -0.07
CA VAL A 345 -12.59 1.73 0.89
C VAL A 345 -11.94 0.45 1.39
N ASN A 346 -10.61 0.40 1.37
CA ASN A 346 -9.87 -0.67 2.02
C ASN A 346 -9.87 -0.45 3.54
N PRO A 347 -10.39 -1.39 4.35
CA PRO A 347 -10.40 -1.25 5.80
C PRO A 347 -8.98 -1.24 6.40
N PHE A 348 -8.00 -1.80 5.69
CA PHE A 348 -6.59 -1.87 6.12
C PHE A 348 -5.69 -0.85 5.43
N ARG A 349 -6.25 0.25 4.93
CA ARG A 349 -5.45 1.38 4.40
C ARG A 349 -4.48 1.92 5.46
N GLN A 350 -3.35 2.46 5.01
CA GLN A 350 -2.35 3.03 5.91
C GLN A 350 -2.95 4.22 6.68
N PRO A 351 -2.81 4.28 8.02
CA PRO A 351 -3.50 5.30 8.82
C PRO A 351 -2.86 6.70 8.78
N VAL A 352 -1.61 6.81 8.31
CA VAL A 352 -0.91 8.08 8.18
C VAL A 352 -1.08 8.59 6.75
N ALA A 353 -1.59 9.82 6.62
CA ALA A 353 -1.83 10.44 5.31
C ALA A 353 -0.55 10.56 4.47
N ALA A 354 -0.71 10.51 3.15
CA ALA A 354 0.38 10.71 2.21
C ALA A 354 0.70 12.22 2.06
N ASP A 355 1.99 12.57 2.13
CA ASP A 355 2.45 13.98 2.17
C ASP A 355 2.31 14.75 0.84
N ASN A 356 1.95 14.09 -0.28
CA ASN A 356 2.11 14.66 -1.62
C ASN A 356 0.90 14.48 -2.53
N SER A 357 -0.22 15.11 -2.18
CA SER A 357 -1.39 15.17 -3.05
C SER A 357 -1.44 16.50 -3.82
N ALA A 358 -1.73 16.44 -5.12
CA ALA A 358 -2.04 17.62 -5.93
C ALA A 358 -3.43 18.20 -5.60
N LEU A 359 -4.29 17.40 -4.97
CA LEU A 359 -5.66 17.73 -4.57
C LEU A 359 -5.78 17.70 -3.04
N TYR A 360 -6.68 18.48 -2.47
CA TYR A 360 -7.01 18.42 -1.04
C TYR A 360 -7.87 17.22 -0.65
N LEU A 361 -8.06 16.27 -1.57
CA LEU A 361 -8.68 14.98 -1.27
C LEU A 361 -7.82 14.21 -0.25
N PRO A 362 -8.43 13.46 0.68
CA PRO A 362 -7.71 12.56 1.57
C PRO A 362 -6.96 11.51 0.76
N CYS A 363 -5.69 11.35 1.07
CA CYS A 363 -4.81 10.41 0.41
C CYS A 363 -4.15 9.53 1.46
N TYR A 364 -4.38 8.22 1.38
CA TYR A 364 -3.78 7.21 2.24
C TYR A 364 -3.22 6.08 1.37
N SER A 365 -2.09 5.48 1.74
CA SER A 365 -1.62 4.32 0.98
C SER A 365 -2.64 3.18 1.06
N ASN A 366 -2.90 2.55 -0.07
CA ASN A 366 -3.92 1.52 -0.27
C ASN A 366 -5.33 1.96 0.18
N CYS A 367 -5.73 3.22 -0.04
CA CYS A 367 -7.00 3.75 0.46
C CYS A 367 -8.23 3.11 -0.18
N PHE A 368 -8.24 3.03 -1.51
CA PHE A 368 -9.35 2.49 -2.29
C PHE A 368 -8.91 1.20 -2.98
N ILE A 369 -9.82 0.23 -3.06
CA ILE A 369 -9.60 -1.08 -3.67
C ILE A 369 -10.67 -1.34 -4.73
N PHE A 370 -10.28 -1.93 -5.85
CA PHE A 370 -11.14 -2.24 -7.00
C PHE A 370 -10.50 -3.34 -7.85
N GLY A 371 -11.23 -3.94 -8.80
CA GLY A 371 -10.71 -5.08 -9.55
C GLY A 371 -11.46 -5.41 -10.83
N MET A 372 -10.79 -6.13 -11.75
CA MET A 372 -11.26 -6.46 -13.10
C MET A 372 -11.30 -7.96 -13.40
#